data_AF-A0A2N1A2A3-F1
#
_entry.id   AF-A0A2N1A2A3-F1
#
_cell.length_a   1.000
_cell.length_b   1.000
_cell.length_c   1.000
_cell.angle_alpha   90.00
_cell.angle_beta   90.00
_cell.angle_gamma   90.00
#
_symmetry.space_group_name_H-M   'P 1'
#
loop_
_entity.id
_entity.type
_entity.pdbx_description
1 polymer ?
#
loop_
_entity_poly.entity_id
_entity_poly.type
_entity_poly.pdbx_seq_one_letter_code
_entity_poly.pdbx_strand_id
1 'polypeptide(L)'
;MGTIEKIESFLEKQNNIWVPILGAALIIVGFYVFFDMKIQEEAGIPVKMKRAYQYLYDFGGKYLILALFESLGIFALISGIQQLRNRI
;
A
#
# COMPACT_ATOMS: atom_id res chain seq x y z
N MET A 1 -19.94 31.98 6.15
CA MET A 1 -19.32 30.70 5.75
C MET A 1 -19.17 30.73 4.25
N GLY A 2 -17.93 30.89 3.78
CA GLY A 2 -17.64 31.04 2.36
C GLY A 2 -17.78 29.71 1.63
N THR A 3 -18.16 29.74 0.36
CA THR A 3 -18.30 28.56 -0.51
C THR A 3 -17.00 27.73 -0.58
N ILE A 4 -15.85 28.39 -0.41
CA ILE A 4 -14.51 27.78 -0.43
C ILE A 4 -14.26 26.89 0.80
N GLU A 5 -14.62 27.35 2.01
CA GLU A 5 -14.45 26.57 3.26
C GLU A 5 -15.26 25.26 3.25
N LYS A 6 -16.43 25.28 2.62
CA LYS A 6 -17.26 24.07 2.46
C LYS A 6 -16.62 23.04 1.51
N ILE A 7 -15.91 23.50 0.48
CA ILE A 7 -15.23 22.62 -0.49
C ILE A 7 -13.99 21.99 0.15
N GLU A 8 -13.16 22.78 0.85
CA GLU A 8 -11.98 22.26 1.57
C GLU A 8 -12.36 21.21 2.62
N SER A 9 -13.36 21.51 3.46
CA SER A 9 -13.81 20.56 4.49
C SER A 9 -14.40 19.27 3.91
N PHE A 10 -15.02 19.33 2.73
CA PHE A 10 -15.52 18.14 2.02
C PHE A 10 -14.38 17.32 1.43
N LEU A 11 -13.40 17.97 0.79
CA LEU A 11 -12.22 17.31 0.22
C LEU A 11 -11.34 16.66 1.30
N GLU A 12 -11.14 17.32 2.45
CA GLU A 12 -10.42 16.72 3.58
C GLU A 12 -11.16 15.49 4.14
N LYS A 13 -12.49 15.55 4.25
CA LYS A 13 -13.28 14.40 4.72
C LYS A 13 -13.18 13.22 3.75
N GLN A 14 -13.18 13.48 2.45
CA GLN A 14 -13.01 12.44 1.44
C GLN A 14 -11.60 11.84 1.52
N ASN A 15 -10.56 12.68 1.56
CA ASN A 15 -9.17 12.26 1.61
C ASN A 15 -8.90 11.33 2.81
N ASN A 16 -9.46 11.64 3.98
CA ASN A 16 -9.26 10.84 5.20
C ASN A 16 -9.84 9.42 5.13
N ILE A 17 -10.86 9.18 4.30
CA ILE A 17 -11.43 7.84 4.09
C ILE A 17 -10.59 7.04 3.07
N TRP A 18 -9.94 7.72 2.12
CA TRP A 18 -9.12 7.07 1.10
C TRP A 18 -7.80 6.52 1.65
N VAL A 19 -7.17 7.19 2.62
CA VAL A 19 -5.90 6.75 3.21
C VAL A 19 -5.94 5.31 3.75
N PRO A 20 -6.91 4.91 4.61
CA PRO A 20 -6.97 3.53 5.10
C PRO A 20 -7.35 2.53 3.98
N ILE A 21 -8.19 2.93 3.01
CA ILE A 21 -8.54 2.08 1.87
C ILE A 21 -7.30 1.77 1.02
N LEU A 22 -6.48 2.79 0.73
CA LEU A 22 -5.22 2.62 0.01
C LEU A 22 -4.23 1.76 0.80
N GLY A 23 -4.19 1.88 2.13
CA GLY A 23 -3.39 1.01 2.99
C GLY A 23 -3.79 -0.46 2.87
N ALA A 24 -5.10 -0.76 2.91
CA ALA A 24 -5.60 -2.11 2.72
C ALA A 24 -5.30 -2.65 1.31
N ALA A 25 -5.43 -1.82 0.28
CA ALA A 25 -5.09 -2.18 -1.09
C ALA A 25 -3.59 -2.51 -1.24
N LEU A 26 -2.70 -1.75 -0.61
CA LEU A 26 -1.26 -2.00 -0.61
C LEU A 26 -0.90 -3.35 0.00
N ILE A 27 -1.54 -3.72 1.11
CA ILE A 27 -1.38 -5.04 1.76
C ILE A 27 -1.80 -6.15 0.78
N ILE A 28 -3.00 -6.05 0.20
CA ILE A 28 -3.51 -7.07 -0.73
C ILE A 28 -2.59 -7.23 -1.93
N VAL A 29 -2.11 -6.13 -2.51
CA VAL A 29 -1.15 -6.15 -3.62
C VAL A 29 0.18 -6.76 -3.19
N GLY A 30 0.67 -6.45 -1.98
CA GLY A 30 1.88 -7.04 -1.41
C GLY A 30 1.81 -8.57 -1.36
N PHE A 31 0.73 -9.11 -0.80
CA PHE A 31 0.49 -10.55 -0.77
C PHE A 31 0.35 -11.16 -2.17
N TYR A 32 -0.39 -10.53 -3.07
CA TYR A 32 -0.55 -11.01 -4.44
C TYR A 32 0.82 -11.14 -5.14
N VAL A 33 1.63 -10.09 -5.09
CA VAL A 33 2.98 -10.07 -5.68
C VAL A 33 3.87 -11.12 -5.03
N PHE A 34 3.78 -11.30 -3.70
CA PHE A 34 4.51 -12.36 -3.00
C PHE A 34 4.18 -13.77 -3.50
N PHE A 35 2.89 -14.08 -3.63
CA PHE A 35 2.45 -15.40 -4.12
C PHE A 35 2.80 -15.61 -5.58
N ASP A 36 2.68 -14.59 -6.43
CA ASP A 36 3.09 -14.65 -7.84
C ASP A 36 4.58 -15.00 -7.98
N MET A 37 5.45 -14.33 -7.21
CA MET A 37 6.88 -14.67 -7.15
C MET A 37 7.10 -16.10 -6.67
N LYS A 38 6.41 -16.50 -5.61
CA LYS A 38 6.55 -17.85 -5.03
C LYS A 38 6.19 -18.92 -6.06
N ILE A 39 5.10 -18.73 -6.81
CA ILE A 39 4.67 -19.66 -7.86
C ILE A 39 5.71 -19.73 -8.98
N GLN A 40 6.25 -18.59 -9.42
CA GLN A 40 7.30 -18.55 -10.44
C GLN A 40 8.57 -19.25 -9.98
N GLU A 41 9.03 -19.00 -8.76
CA GLU A 41 10.19 -19.66 -8.15
C GLU A 41 10.00 -21.18 -8.03
N GLU A 42 8.84 -21.63 -7.55
CA GLU A 42 8.50 -23.06 -7.41
C GLU A 42 8.36 -23.76 -8.77
N ALA A 43 7.93 -23.05 -9.81
CA ALA A 43 7.85 -23.55 -11.18
C ALA A 43 9.22 -23.54 -11.90
N GLY A 44 10.29 -23.04 -11.27
CA GLY A 44 11.61 -22.88 -11.91
C GLY A 44 11.62 -21.81 -13.01
N ILE A 45 10.63 -20.93 -13.03
CA ILE A 45 10.52 -19.83 -14.00
C ILE A 45 11.25 -18.61 -13.42
N PRO A 46 12.10 -17.92 -14.20
CA PRO A 46 12.76 -16.72 -13.71
C PRO A 46 11.75 -15.61 -13.41
N VAL A 47 11.77 -15.10 -12.18
CA VAL A 47 10.96 -13.97 -11.74
C VAL A 47 11.38 -12.71 -12.51
N LYS A 48 10.50 -12.17 -13.35
CA LYS A 48 10.76 -10.98 -14.17
C LYS A 48 9.93 -9.80 -13.69
N MET A 49 10.61 -8.74 -13.25
CA MET A 49 9.98 -7.50 -12.80
C MET A 49 10.51 -6.26 -13.52
N LYS A 50 9.84 -5.12 -13.33
CA LYS A 50 10.40 -3.81 -13.72
C LYS A 50 11.70 -3.57 -12.95
N ARG A 51 12.69 -2.93 -13.58
CA ARG A 51 14.05 -2.70 -13.03
C ARG A 51 14.10 -2.30 -11.56
N ALA A 52 13.26 -1.34 -11.14
CA ALA A 52 13.25 -0.88 -9.74
C ALA A 52 12.88 -2.00 -8.75
N TYR A 53 11.85 -2.78 -9.06
CA TYR A 53 11.44 -3.92 -8.24
C TYR A 53 12.39 -5.10 -8.39
N GLN A 54 13.01 -5.27 -9.56
CA GLN A 54 14.03 -6.28 -9.77
C GLN A 54 15.23 -6.06 -8.84
N TYR A 55 15.73 -4.83 -8.67
CA TYR A 55 16.80 -4.56 -7.71
C TYR A 55 16.43 -4.90 -6.26
N LEU A 56 15.19 -4.61 -5.86
CA LEU A 56 14.71 -4.96 -4.52
C LEU A 56 14.59 -6.48 -4.35
N TYR A 57 14.13 -7.17 -5.39
CA TYR A 57 14.08 -8.62 -5.44
C TYR A 57 15.47 -9.25 -5.39
N ASP A 58 16.42 -8.74 -6.18
CA ASP A 58 17.78 -9.27 -6.23
C ASP A 58 18.52 -9.07 -4.88
N PHE A 59 18.19 -8.01 -4.13
CA PHE A 59 18.79 -7.72 -2.83
C PHE A 59 18.17 -8.53 -1.68
N GLY A 60 16.84 -8.65 -1.60
CA GLY A 60 16.15 -9.22 -0.45
C GLY A 60 15.03 -10.21 -0.78
N GLY A 61 14.90 -10.59 -2.05
CA GLY A 61 13.93 -11.56 -2.55
C GLY A 61 12.48 -11.13 -2.36
N LYS A 62 11.59 -12.12 -2.50
CA LYS A 62 10.14 -11.94 -2.31
C LYS A 62 9.74 -11.36 -0.94
N TYR A 63 10.50 -11.67 0.11
CA TYR A 63 10.19 -11.23 1.47
C TYR A 63 10.44 -9.73 1.68
N LEU A 64 11.49 -9.17 1.07
CA LEU A 64 11.74 -7.73 1.16
C LEU A 64 10.65 -6.93 0.45
N ILE A 65 10.23 -7.40 -0.73
CA ILE A 65 9.12 -6.77 -1.47
C ILE A 65 7.84 -6.82 -0.63
N LEU A 66 7.50 -7.98 -0.07
CA LEU A 66 6.34 -8.11 0.82
C LEU A 66 6.44 -7.14 2.00
N ALA A 67 7.59 -7.10 2.69
CA ALA A 67 7.80 -6.22 3.83
C ALA A 67 7.61 -4.72 3.48
N LEU A 68 8.03 -4.28 2.29
CA LEU A 68 7.82 -2.91 1.83
C LEU A 68 6.33 -2.60 1.62
N PHE A 69 5.60 -3.47 0.94
CA PHE A 69 4.16 -3.26 0.73
C PHE A 69 3.38 -3.31 2.04
N GLU A 70 3.66 -4.29 2.89
CA GLU A 70 2.97 -4.47 4.18
C GLU A 70 3.29 -3.31 5.14
N SER A 71 4.55 -2.89 5.25
CA SER A 71 4.91 -1.77 6.15
C SER A 71 4.24 -0.46 5.72
N LEU A 72 4.24 -0.15 4.42
CA LEU A 72 3.56 1.03 3.89
C LEU A 72 2.04 0.93 4.04
N GLY A 73 1.47 -0.24 3.79
CA GLY A 73 0.04 -0.50 3.92
C GLY A 73 -0.47 -0.40 5.36
N ILE A 74 0.24 -1.02 6.30
CA ILE A 74 -0.03 -0.93 7.75
C ILE A 74 0.12 0.51 8.23
N PHE A 75 1.18 1.21 7.81
CA PHE A 75 1.38 2.61 8.17
C PHE A 75 0.23 3.50 7.69
N ALA A 76 -0.20 3.33 6.44
CA ALA A 76 -1.35 4.04 5.87
C ALA A 76 -2.65 3.70 6.62
N LEU A 77 -2.89 2.44 6.98
CA LEU A 77 -4.05 2.04 7.78
C LEU A 77 -4.05 2.70 9.15
N ILE A 78 -2.94 2.64 9.89
CA ILE A 78 -2.83 3.23 11.23
C ILE A 78 -3.03 4.74 11.15
N SER A 79 -2.36 5.42 10.21
CA SER A 79 -2.50 6.86 9.99
C SER A 79 -3.93 7.25 9.64
N GLY A 80 -4.57 6.52 8.73
CA GLY A 80 -5.97 6.73 8.35
C GLY A 80 -6.94 6.55 9.52
N ILE A 81 -6.78 5.48 10.30
CA ILE A 81 -7.61 5.23 11.49
C ILE A 81 -7.42 6.33 12.54
N GLN A 82 -6.18 6.77 12.77
CA GLN A 82 -5.90 7.88 13.70
C GLN A 82 -6.55 9.19 13.24
N GLN A 83 -6.50 9.49 11.94
CA GLN A 83 -7.15 10.69 11.37
C GLN A 83 -8.68 10.65 11.53
N LEU A 84 -9.30 9.47 11.34
CA LEU A 84 -10.73 9.29 11.57
C LEU A 84 -11.07 9.44 13.05
N ARG A 85 -10.29 8.83 13.95
CA ARG A 85 -10.52 8.89 15.41
C ARG A 85 -10.36 10.31 15.97
N ASN A 86 -9.38 11.08 15.52
CA ASN A 86 -9.15 12.44 16.00
C ASN A 86 -10.21 13.46 15.49
N ARG A 87 -11.12 13.03 14.61
CA ARG A 87 -12.24 13.84 14.08
C ARG A 87 -13.63 13.44 14.59
N ILE A 88 -13.73 12.35 15.37
CA ILE A 88 -14.96 11.90 16.06
C ILE A 88 -14.91 12.39 17.51
#